data_AF-A0A530R167-F1
#
_entry.id   AF-A0A530R167-F1
#
_cell.length_a   1.000
_cell.length_b   1.000
_cell.length_c   1.000
_cell.angle_alpha   90.00
_cell.angle_beta   90.00
_cell.angle_gamma   90.00
#
_symmetry.space_group_name_H-M   'P 1'
#
loop_
_entity.id
_entity.type
_entity.pdbx_description
1 polymer ?
#
loop_
_entity_poly.entity_id
_entity_poly.type
_entity_poly.pdbx_seq_one_letter_code
_entity_poly.pdbx_strand_id
1 'polypeptide(L)'
;MLLACLLASPAQAGWKPVEKVETYAVSGQTGPQLHASMGERGPMIGKSKVRAMAYTNFKLTWVRDYQRQGNACVLVSARPKLIITYTLPKTSGPVPAAVQKSWDVFAAGLAAHEKVHGDIIVDMVREIETATIGLSVPDDPGCEKIRTEMTSRLAELSQA
;
A
#
# COMPACT_ATOMS: atom_id res chain seq x y z
N MET A 1 -17.44 -48.02 7.21
CA MET A 1 -17.38 -46.78 6.41
C MET A 1 -17.02 -45.65 7.35
N LEU A 2 -15.77 -45.16 7.30
CA LEU A 2 -15.35 -43.97 8.07
C LEU A 2 -15.69 -42.73 7.23
N LEU A 3 -16.59 -41.89 7.74
CA LEU A 3 -16.97 -40.65 7.09
C LEU A 3 -15.96 -39.56 7.49
N ALA A 4 -15.01 -39.26 6.61
CA ALA A 4 -14.09 -38.14 6.79
C ALA A 4 -14.84 -36.82 6.53
N CYS A 5 -15.18 -36.10 7.60
CA CYS A 5 -15.64 -34.73 7.51
C CYS A 5 -14.46 -33.83 7.10
N LEU A 6 -14.41 -33.46 5.82
CA LEU A 6 -13.62 -32.33 5.35
C LEU A 6 -14.20 -31.05 5.98
N LEU A 7 -13.57 -30.57 7.04
CA LEU A 7 -13.82 -29.22 7.55
C LEU A 7 -13.35 -28.24 6.48
N ALA A 8 -14.29 -27.71 5.71
CA ALA A 8 -14.02 -26.57 4.85
C ALA A 8 -13.69 -25.39 5.78
N SER A 9 -12.41 -25.06 5.91
CA SER A 9 -11.99 -23.81 6.52
C SER A 9 -12.72 -22.68 5.78
N PRO A 10 -13.42 -21.77 6.48
CA PRO A 10 -14.02 -20.63 5.82
C PRO A 10 -12.90 -19.92 5.07
N ALA A 11 -13.03 -19.82 3.75
CA ALA A 11 -12.18 -18.94 2.97
C ALA A 11 -12.44 -17.54 3.52
N GLN A 12 -11.56 -17.07 4.40
CA GLN A 12 -11.58 -15.71 4.89
C GLN A 12 -11.37 -14.88 3.64
N ALA A 13 -12.46 -14.31 3.11
CA ALA A 13 -12.44 -13.53 1.89
C ALA A 13 -11.47 -12.37 2.15
N GLY A 14 -10.23 -12.56 1.71
CA GLY A 14 -9.15 -11.65 2.01
C GLY A 14 -9.49 -10.29 1.41
N TRP A 15 -9.23 -9.23 2.16
CA TRP A 15 -9.31 -7.89 1.59
C TRP A 15 -8.35 -7.78 0.39
N LYS A 16 -8.68 -6.93 -0.57
CA LYS A 16 -7.81 -6.56 -1.68
C LYS A 16 -7.62 -5.06 -1.70
N PRO A 17 -6.44 -4.54 -2.09
CA PRO A 17 -6.27 -3.11 -2.28
C PRO A 17 -7.14 -2.63 -3.43
N VAL A 18 -7.57 -1.37 -3.36
CA VAL A 18 -8.06 -0.63 -4.53
C VAL A 18 -6.87 0.07 -5.15
N GLU A 19 -6.45 -0.37 -6.32
CA GLU A 19 -5.35 0.25 -7.07
C GLU A 19 -5.87 1.31 -8.04
N LYS A 20 -5.18 2.45 -8.11
CA LYS A 20 -5.50 3.58 -8.99
C LYS A 20 -4.24 4.03 -9.72
N VAL A 21 -4.41 4.43 -10.98
CA VAL A 21 -3.36 5.09 -11.75
C VAL A 21 -3.76 6.53 -12.00
N GLU A 22 -2.89 7.45 -11.59
CA GLU A 22 -2.96 8.87 -11.90
C GLU A 22 -1.78 9.23 -12.79
N THR A 23 -1.96 10.20 -13.68
CA THR A 23 -0.90 10.61 -14.61
C THR A 23 -0.64 12.09 -14.56
N TYR A 24 0.63 12.47 -14.73
CA TYR A 24 1.02 13.85 -14.93
C TYR A 24 1.67 14.05 -16.30
N ALA A 25 1.38 15.19 -16.92
CA ALA A 25 1.80 15.46 -18.29
C ALA A 25 3.28 15.84 -18.37
N VAL A 26 4.02 15.24 -19.32
CA VAL A 26 5.42 15.57 -19.65
C VAL A 26 5.57 15.88 -21.14
N SER A 27 6.50 16.78 -21.45
CA SER A 27 6.67 17.34 -22.78
C SER A 27 8.10 17.14 -23.27
N GLY A 28 8.27 16.87 -24.56
CA GLY A 28 9.60 16.71 -25.16
C GLY A 28 9.52 15.94 -26.47
N GLN A 29 10.52 16.11 -27.32
CA GLN A 29 10.68 15.42 -28.59
C GLN A 29 11.87 14.45 -28.57
N THR A 30 12.61 14.37 -27.46
CA THR A 30 13.74 13.45 -27.24
C THR A 30 13.68 12.87 -25.82
N GLY A 31 14.38 11.73 -25.60
CA GLY A 31 14.49 11.12 -24.28
C GLY A 31 14.98 12.07 -23.18
N PRO A 32 16.10 12.80 -23.40
CA PRO A 32 16.59 13.79 -22.44
C PRO A 32 15.58 14.92 -22.13
N GLN A 33 14.80 15.37 -23.11
CA GLN A 33 13.77 16.39 -22.89
C GLN A 33 12.61 15.84 -22.04
N LEU A 34 12.16 14.62 -22.32
CA LEU A 34 11.14 13.95 -21.50
C LEU A 34 11.63 13.73 -20.07
N HIS A 35 12.91 13.37 -19.90
CA HIS A 35 13.54 13.23 -18.59
C HIS A 35 13.60 14.55 -17.81
N ALA A 36 14.05 15.64 -18.46
CA ALA A 36 14.04 16.97 -17.85
C ALA A 36 12.62 17.39 -17.43
N SER A 37 11.64 17.17 -18.32
CA SER A 37 10.23 17.47 -18.04
C SER A 37 9.69 16.68 -16.85
N MET A 38 10.10 15.41 -16.66
CA MET A 38 9.76 14.64 -15.46
C MET A 38 10.35 15.27 -14.19
N GLY A 39 11.61 15.71 -14.23
CA GLY A 39 12.26 16.38 -13.09
C GLY A 39 11.57 17.70 -12.69
N GLU A 40 11.05 18.44 -13.67
CA GLU A 40 10.35 19.71 -13.44
C GLU A 40 8.90 19.51 -12.97
N ARG A 41 8.20 18.50 -13.51
CA ARG A 41 6.74 18.37 -13.40
C ARG A 41 6.27 17.19 -12.55
N GLY A 42 7.17 16.29 -12.18
CA GLY A 42 6.86 15.10 -11.37
C GLY A 42 6.24 15.44 -10.02
N PRO A 43 5.58 14.51 -9.32
CA PRO A 43 4.96 14.81 -8.03
C PRO A 43 5.98 15.33 -7.00
N MET A 44 5.58 16.31 -6.18
CA MET A 44 6.35 16.73 -4.99
C MET A 44 6.09 15.78 -3.85
N ILE A 45 7.15 15.18 -3.32
CA ILE A 45 7.06 14.18 -2.25
C ILE A 45 7.69 14.74 -0.97
N GLY A 46 7.03 14.43 0.15
CA GLY A 46 7.53 14.74 1.49
C GLY A 46 7.59 16.23 1.81
N LYS A 47 8.06 16.53 3.04
CA LYS A 47 8.20 17.92 3.53
C LYS A 47 9.33 18.68 2.81
N SER A 48 10.33 17.95 2.31
CA SER A 48 11.47 18.48 1.57
C SER A 48 11.15 18.86 0.11
N LYS A 49 9.92 18.60 -0.38
CA LYS A 49 9.44 18.95 -1.73
C LYS A 49 10.35 18.45 -2.87
N VAL A 50 10.94 17.27 -2.70
CA VAL A 50 11.73 16.63 -3.76
C VAL A 50 10.77 16.15 -4.85
N ARG A 51 11.15 16.34 -6.11
CA ARG A 51 10.38 15.86 -7.27
C ARG A 51 10.78 14.41 -7.57
N ALA A 52 9.80 13.53 -7.69
CA ALA A 52 10.00 12.15 -8.13
C ALA A 52 9.50 11.96 -9.58
N MET A 53 10.07 11.00 -10.31
CA MET A 53 9.63 10.67 -11.69
C MET A 53 8.36 9.83 -11.72
N ALA A 54 8.14 9.04 -10.68
CA ALA A 54 6.90 8.35 -10.39
C ALA A 54 6.76 8.26 -8.88
N TYR A 55 5.56 7.95 -8.42
CA TYR A 55 5.32 7.82 -6.99
C TYR A 55 4.16 6.90 -6.69
N THR A 56 4.41 5.95 -5.80
CA THR A 56 3.39 5.13 -5.16
C THR A 56 3.01 5.75 -3.83
N ASN A 57 1.73 6.08 -3.68
CA ASN A 57 1.15 6.54 -2.42
C ASN A 57 0.04 5.59 -1.97
N PHE A 58 -0.31 5.63 -0.69
CA PHE A 58 -1.44 4.85 -0.20
C PHE A 58 -2.28 5.60 0.85
N LYS A 59 -3.53 5.17 0.96
CA LYS A 59 -4.42 5.50 2.07
C LYS A 59 -4.88 4.22 2.73
N LEU A 60 -4.57 4.07 4.01
CA LEU A 60 -4.92 2.92 4.81
C LEU A 60 -5.84 3.35 5.96
N THR A 61 -7.01 2.73 6.03
CA THR A 61 -7.95 2.88 7.15
C THR A 61 -8.35 1.51 7.66
N TRP A 62 -8.79 1.43 8.92
CA TRP A 62 -9.09 0.16 9.57
C TRP A 62 -10.47 0.19 10.23
N VAL A 63 -11.20 -0.91 10.11
CA VAL A 63 -12.31 -1.24 11.00
C VAL A 63 -11.81 -2.30 11.97
N ARG A 64 -11.73 -1.96 13.26
CA ARG A 64 -11.23 -2.85 14.31
C ARG A 64 -12.32 -3.21 15.29
N ASP A 65 -12.34 -4.47 15.70
CA ASP A 65 -13.27 -4.99 16.69
C ASP A 65 -12.49 -5.38 17.96
N TYR A 66 -12.60 -4.53 18.97
CA TYR A 66 -12.03 -4.76 20.29
C TYR A 66 -13.12 -5.29 21.21
N GLN A 67 -12.88 -6.45 21.81
CA GLN A 67 -13.84 -7.07 22.72
C GLN A 67 -13.20 -7.32 24.08
N ARG A 68 -13.98 -7.04 25.13
CA ARG A 68 -13.63 -7.46 26.47
C ARG A 68 -13.87 -8.97 26.61
N GLN A 69 -12.84 -9.70 27.04
CA GLN A 69 -12.93 -11.12 27.36
C GLN A 69 -12.40 -11.32 28.79
N GLY A 70 -13.31 -11.48 29.76
CA GLY A 70 -12.96 -11.50 31.18
C GLY A 70 -12.44 -10.14 31.67
N ASN A 71 -11.23 -10.11 32.23
CA ASN A 71 -10.51 -8.89 32.59
C ASN A 71 -9.62 -8.35 31.45
N ALA A 72 -9.47 -9.07 30.35
CA ALA A 72 -8.65 -8.67 29.22
C ALA A 72 -9.45 -7.94 28.13
N CYS A 73 -8.76 -7.16 27.31
CA CYS A 73 -9.26 -6.74 25.99
C CYS A 73 -8.52 -7.50 24.88
N VAL A 74 -9.26 -7.91 23.86
CA VAL A 74 -8.77 -8.66 22.71
C VAL A 74 -9.13 -7.94 21.42
N LEU A 75 -8.18 -7.82 20.48
CA LEU A 75 -8.47 -7.41 19.10
C LEU A 75 -8.96 -8.62 18.30
N VAL A 76 -10.27 -8.80 18.22
CA VAL A 76 -10.90 -9.97 17.58
C VAL A 76 -10.78 -9.91 16.06
N SER A 77 -10.89 -8.73 15.46
CA SER A 77 -10.68 -8.55 14.03
C SER A 77 -10.15 -7.17 13.67
N ALA A 78 -9.39 -7.10 12.58
CA ALA A 78 -8.96 -5.85 11.95
C ALA A 78 -9.16 -5.99 10.44
N ARG A 79 -10.04 -5.18 9.86
CA ARG A 79 -10.33 -5.17 8.43
C ARG A 79 -9.78 -3.89 7.81
N PRO A 80 -8.75 -3.96 6.95
CA PRO A 80 -8.22 -2.78 6.31
C PRO A 80 -9.05 -2.39 5.08
N LYS A 81 -9.03 -1.09 4.80
CA LYS A 81 -9.37 -0.51 3.52
C LYS A 81 -8.13 0.20 3.01
N LEU A 82 -7.45 -0.45 2.07
CA LEU A 82 -6.23 0.03 1.43
C LEU A 82 -6.55 0.55 0.03
N ILE A 83 -6.15 1.79 -0.24
CA ILE A 83 -6.15 2.39 -1.58
C ILE A 83 -4.69 2.70 -1.93
N ILE A 84 -4.21 2.19 -3.05
CA ILE A 84 -2.87 2.47 -3.58
C ILE A 84 -3.05 3.32 -4.84
N THR A 85 -2.31 4.42 -4.93
CA THR A 85 -2.29 5.31 -6.09
C THR A 85 -0.88 5.33 -6.68
N TYR A 86 -0.77 4.96 -7.95
CA TYR A 86 0.43 5.07 -8.76
C TYR A 86 0.37 6.33 -9.61
N THR A 87 1.30 7.27 -9.37
CA THR A 87 1.42 8.50 -10.16
C THR A 87 2.53 8.32 -11.19
N LEU A 88 2.16 8.31 -12.47
CA LEU A 88 3.07 8.00 -13.59
C LEU A 88 3.15 9.17 -14.60
N PRO A 89 4.29 9.36 -15.27
CA PRO A 89 4.41 10.35 -16.32
C PRO A 89 3.66 9.88 -17.58
N LYS A 90 3.04 10.83 -18.28
CA LYS A 90 2.39 10.59 -19.58
C LYS A 90 2.75 11.70 -20.55
N THR A 91 3.13 11.35 -21.78
CA THR A 91 3.41 12.34 -22.82
C THR A 91 2.18 13.20 -23.10
N SER A 92 2.39 14.52 -23.16
CA SER A 92 1.33 15.52 -23.42
C SER A 92 0.78 15.47 -24.85
N GLY A 93 1.48 14.78 -25.76
CA GLY A 93 1.14 14.66 -27.17
C GLY A 93 2.08 13.67 -27.87
N PRO A 94 1.95 13.54 -29.20
CA PRO A 94 2.80 12.67 -30.00
C PRO A 94 4.28 13.03 -29.87
N VAL A 95 5.13 11.99 -29.89
CA VAL A 95 6.59 12.12 -29.97
C VAL A 95 7.10 11.40 -31.23
N PRO A 96 8.32 11.65 -31.71
CA PRO A 96 8.86 10.96 -32.88
C PRO A 96 8.83 9.43 -32.68
N ALA A 97 8.54 8.66 -33.73
CA ALA A 97 8.32 7.21 -33.62
C ALA A 97 9.47 6.45 -32.92
N ALA A 98 10.71 6.85 -33.17
CA ALA A 98 11.88 6.29 -32.50
C ALA A 98 11.89 6.57 -30.98
N VAL A 99 11.40 7.74 -30.55
CA VAL A 99 11.27 8.11 -29.14
C VAL A 99 10.08 7.39 -28.50
N GLN A 100 8.96 7.24 -29.23
CA GLN A 100 7.78 6.52 -28.74
C GLN A 100 8.12 5.08 -28.33
N LYS A 101 8.88 4.36 -29.16
CA LYS A 101 9.29 2.98 -28.84
C LYS A 101 10.07 2.89 -27.52
N SER A 102 11.03 3.80 -27.32
CA SER A 102 11.81 3.86 -26.07
C SER A 102 10.96 4.32 -24.89
N TRP A 103 10.03 5.24 -25.12
CA TRP A 103 9.09 5.71 -24.13
C TRP A 103 8.17 4.61 -23.63
N ASP A 104 7.62 3.77 -24.52
CA ASP A 104 6.71 2.70 -24.14
C ASP A 104 7.40 1.67 -23.23
N VAL A 105 8.65 1.31 -23.54
CA VAL A 105 9.47 0.42 -22.70
C VAL A 105 9.75 1.07 -21.35
N PHE A 106 10.15 2.35 -21.34
CA PHE A 106 10.41 3.09 -20.11
C PHE A 106 9.16 3.20 -19.24
N ALA A 107 8.01 3.58 -19.81
CA ALA A 107 6.75 3.76 -19.10
C ALA A 107 6.24 2.43 -18.52
N ALA A 108 6.37 1.32 -19.27
CA ALA A 108 6.04 0.00 -18.77
C ALA A 108 6.95 -0.43 -17.62
N GLY A 109 8.27 -0.20 -17.73
CA GLY A 109 9.22 -0.50 -16.66
C GLY A 109 8.98 0.33 -15.40
N LEU A 110 8.63 1.61 -15.55
CA LEU A 110 8.30 2.49 -14.44
C LEU A 110 6.99 2.07 -13.76
N ALA A 111 5.96 1.69 -14.52
CA ALA A 111 4.72 1.15 -13.97
C ALA A 111 4.96 -0.16 -13.20
N ALA A 112 5.80 -1.05 -13.73
CA ALA A 112 6.19 -2.29 -13.05
C ALA A 112 6.98 -2.02 -11.76
N HIS A 113 7.88 -1.03 -11.76
CA HIS A 113 8.60 -0.60 -10.56
C HIS A 113 7.64 -0.08 -9.48
N GLU A 114 6.71 0.79 -9.85
CA GLU A 114 5.71 1.30 -8.89
C GLU A 114 4.78 0.18 -8.38
N LYS A 115 4.49 -0.84 -9.20
CA LYS A 115 3.72 -2.00 -8.73
C LYS A 115 4.43 -2.75 -7.60
N VAL A 116 5.76 -2.88 -7.65
CA VAL A 116 6.54 -3.49 -6.56
C VAL A 116 6.38 -2.71 -5.25
N HIS A 117 6.40 -1.37 -5.28
CA HIS A 117 6.09 -0.57 -4.09
C HIS A 117 4.68 -0.85 -3.57
N GLY A 118 3.72 -1.00 -4.47
CA GLY A 118 2.36 -1.40 -4.12
C GLY A 118 2.28 -2.75 -3.41
N ASP A 119 3.03 -3.75 -3.90
CA ASP A 119 3.07 -5.08 -3.30
C ASP A 119 3.70 -5.04 -1.90
N ILE A 120 4.78 -4.27 -1.71
CA ILE A 120 5.40 -4.04 -0.39
C ILE A 120 4.39 -3.43 0.59
N ILE A 121 3.57 -2.46 0.15
CA ILE A 121 2.53 -1.86 1.00
C ILE A 121 1.48 -2.90 1.37
N VAL A 122 1.10 -3.80 0.45
CA VAL A 122 0.16 -4.89 0.74
C VAL A 122 0.73 -5.82 1.79
N ASP A 123 1.99 -6.23 1.64
CA ASP A 123 2.69 -7.13 2.58
C ASP A 123 2.79 -6.51 3.96
N MET A 124 3.19 -5.23 4.07
CA MET A 124 3.19 -4.49 5.33
C MET A 124 1.80 -4.53 6.02
N VAL A 125 0.71 -4.37 5.27
CA VAL A 125 -0.65 -4.44 5.85
C VAL A 125 -0.97 -5.86 6.35
N ARG A 126 -0.49 -6.90 5.67
CA ARG A 126 -0.64 -8.29 6.12
C ARG A 126 0.18 -8.61 7.37
N GLU A 127 1.38 -8.05 7.49
CA GLU A 127 2.20 -8.15 8.69
C GLU A 127 1.52 -7.48 9.89
N ILE A 128 0.91 -6.30 9.68
CA ILE A 128 0.11 -5.62 10.69
C ILE A 128 -1.06 -6.50 11.15
N GLU A 129 -1.80 -7.12 10.22
CA GLU A 129 -2.87 -8.07 10.59
C GLU A 129 -2.33 -9.21 11.44
N THR A 130 -1.24 -9.83 11.00
CA THR A 130 -0.59 -10.98 11.67
C THR A 130 -0.11 -10.62 13.07
N ALA A 131 0.47 -9.43 13.24
CA ALA A 131 1.02 -8.99 14.52
C ALA A 131 -0.04 -8.51 15.53
N THR A 132 -1.26 -8.19 15.08
CA THR A 132 -2.26 -7.51 15.92
C THR A 132 -3.56 -8.28 16.11
N ILE A 133 -4.04 -9.06 15.14
CA ILE A 133 -5.27 -9.84 15.31
C ILE A 133 -5.03 -10.95 16.35
N GLY A 134 -5.92 -11.04 17.33
CA GLY A 134 -5.79 -11.95 18.47
C GLY A 134 -4.94 -11.40 19.61
N LEU A 135 -4.32 -10.21 19.46
CA LEU A 135 -3.63 -9.54 20.56
C LEU A 135 -4.59 -9.39 21.75
N SER A 136 -4.12 -9.83 22.93
CA SER A 136 -4.86 -9.79 24.17
C SER A 136 -4.03 -9.09 25.24
N VAL A 137 -4.61 -8.09 25.90
CA VAL A 137 -3.97 -7.38 27.02
C VAL A 137 -4.81 -7.57 28.28
N PRO A 138 -4.25 -8.18 29.35
CA PRO A 138 -4.97 -8.39 30.60
C PRO A 138 -5.20 -7.07 31.36
N ASP A 139 -6.16 -7.09 32.27
CA ASP A 139 -6.55 -5.94 33.11
C ASP A 139 -6.82 -4.66 32.30
N ASP A 140 -7.48 -4.81 31.14
CA ASP A 140 -7.79 -3.73 30.20
C ASP A 140 -9.29 -3.68 29.84
N PRO A 141 -10.21 -3.58 30.82
CA PRO A 141 -11.65 -3.62 30.55
C PRO A 141 -12.17 -2.50 29.64
N GLY A 142 -11.40 -1.41 29.49
CA GLY A 142 -11.71 -0.26 28.61
C GLY A 142 -11.02 -0.29 27.25
N CYS A 143 -10.20 -1.31 26.96
CA CYS A 143 -9.42 -1.42 25.72
C CYS A 143 -8.52 -0.20 25.47
N GLU A 144 -7.90 0.33 26.51
CA GLU A 144 -6.97 1.48 26.42
C GLU A 144 -5.53 0.99 26.31
N LYS A 145 -5.13 0.03 27.15
CA LYS A 145 -3.76 -0.51 27.16
C LYS A 145 -3.43 -1.23 25.86
N ILE A 146 -4.38 -1.98 25.31
CA ILE A 146 -4.21 -2.67 24.02
C ILE A 146 -3.92 -1.70 22.86
N ARG A 147 -4.44 -0.47 22.90
CA ARG A 147 -4.17 0.52 21.84
C ARG A 147 -2.74 1.05 21.91
N THR A 148 -2.22 1.24 23.13
CA THR A 148 -0.81 1.58 23.35
C THR A 148 0.11 0.45 22.91
N GLU A 149 -0.20 -0.80 23.30
CA GLU A 149 0.56 -1.99 22.90
C GLU A 149 0.58 -2.18 21.38
N MET A 150 -0.59 -2.05 20.74
CA MET A 150 -0.70 -2.08 19.28
C MET A 150 0.18 -0.99 18.65
N THR A 151 0.17 0.24 19.18
CA THR A 151 1.01 1.33 18.65
C THR A 151 2.50 1.00 18.75
N SER A 152 2.94 0.37 19.86
CA SER A 152 4.33 -0.08 20.02
C SER A 152 4.72 -1.11 18.96
N ARG A 153 3.89 -2.14 18.76
CA ARG A 153 4.12 -3.19 17.74
C ARG A 153 4.19 -2.62 16.33
N LEU A 154 3.32 -1.66 16.02
CA LEU A 154 3.34 -0.98 14.72
C LEU A 154 4.62 -0.16 14.53
N ALA A 155 5.14 0.47 15.59
CA ALA A 155 6.40 1.20 15.53
C ALA A 155 7.60 0.26 15.29
N GLU A 156 7.61 -0.93 15.88
CA GLU A 156 8.64 -1.95 15.63
C GLU A 156 8.60 -2.45 14.19
N LEU A 157 7.42 -2.76 13.65
CA LEU A 157 7.25 -3.15 12.24
C LEU A 157 7.74 -2.08 11.26
N SER A 158 7.63 -0.80 11.62
CA SER A 158 8.11 0.30 10.77
C SER A 158 9.63 0.50 10.80
N GLN A 159 10.34 -0.15 11.72
CA GLN A 159 11.79 -0.04 11.91
C GLN A 159 12.57 -1.30 11.49
N ALA A 160 11.87 -2.40 11.24
CA ALA A 160 12.43 -3.66 10.77
C ALA A 160 12.81 -3.59 9.28
#